data_AF-A0A8H3F6H3-F1
#
_entry.id   AF-A0A8H3F6H3-F1
#
_cell.length_a   1.000
_cell.length_b   1.000
_cell.length_c   1.000
_cell.angle_alpha   90.00
_cell.angle_beta   90.00
_cell.angle_gamma   90.00
#
_symmetry.space_group_name_H-M   'P 1'
#
loop_
_entity.id
_entity.type
_entity.pdbx_description
1 polymer ?
#
loop_
_entity_poly.entity_id
_entity_poly.type
_entity_poly.pdbx_seq_one_letter_code
_entity_poly.pdbx_strand_id
1 'polypeptide(L)'
;MLSLHLFIHLAATANFVAQFPLVDSFPFYNNEERATGSLASFLTFEGPIALQGLLNNIGSGGALAPGVEAGLVIASPSKANPDYFYSWTRDSALTFKALVDAFIAGNFGLQPEIQNYIYAQAQLQAVSNPSGNLSNGAGLGEPKFEVDGTAFTGAWGRPQRDGPALRATTFIAYSRWLIANGSTSTVTSVIWPIISNDLKYVAQYWNQTTFDLWEETDGSSFFTTAIQHRTLVEGNTLAEQIGQTCPGCVSQAPQVLCFLQSYWNGHYVLANINENNGRSSKDVNTILGSIHTFDPAAGCDDTTFQPCSQRALANHKVTTDSFRTVFAINSGIAEGSAVAVGRYPEDVYQGGNPWYLATLAAAEQLYDALYQWNKIGSLSVTAINQAFFKDFMPSVTVGTYASSSSTYTTLTTAIKTYADGYMGIIETYTPSNGSLAEQFSRKNGTPLSAVQLTWSFASFLTAAARRSGQMPASWGEPTASAVPSACSATSAQGSYAAPTATAPLSPCTTVSSVAVTFNVAEITTFGETILLAGSISQLGSWNTANAIPLSATDYQSAYPRWYVTVSLPAGTTLQYKFVKEESSGGTTYEDGANREFTVPTGCAATVQVHDVWQ
;
A
#
# COMPACT_ATOMS: atom_id res chain seq x y z
N MET A 1 24.72 -4.05 37.25
CA MET A 1 25.23 -4.04 35.86
C MET A 1 24.02 -4.21 34.94
N LEU A 2 23.37 -3.11 34.57
CA LEU A 2 22.25 -3.08 33.62
C LEU A 2 22.83 -2.66 32.26
N SER A 3 22.58 -3.47 31.23
CA SER A 3 22.97 -3.16 29.86
C SER A 3 21.77 -2.56 29.12
N LEU A 4 21.87 -1.28 28.78
CA LEU A 4 20.89 -0.50 28.04
C LEU A 4 21.11 -0.76 26.54
N HIS A 5 20.20 -1.50 25.90
CA HIS A 5 20.20 -1.67 24.44
C HIS A 5 19.45 -0.49 23.79
N LEU A 6 20.23 0.40 23.18
CA LEU A 6 19.76 1.52 22.36
C LEU A 6 19.37 0.98 20.98
N PHE A 7 18.08 0.99 20.65
CA PHE A 7 17.61 0.74 19.28
C PHE A 7 17.89 1.97 18.42
N ILE A 8 18.88 1.86 17.54
CA ILE A 8 19.13 2.78 16.44
C ILE A 8 18.13 2.44 15.33
N HIS A 9 17.20 3.36 15.02
CA HIS A 9 16.40 3.28 13.79
C HIS A 9 17.00 4.22 12.74
N LEU A 10 17.74 3.65 11.79
CA LEU A 10 18.06 4.25 10.50
C LEU A 10 16.98 3.88 9.48
N ALA A 11 16.35 4.87 8.87
CA ALA A 11 16.05 4.95 7.43
C ALA A 11 15.26 6.24 7.17
N ALA A 12 15.92 7.24 6.59
CA ALA A 12 15.35 8.50 6.17
C ALA A 12 15.08 8.44 4.65
N THR A 13 13.84 8.20 4.26
CA THR A 13 13.38 8.23 2.84
C THR A 13 12.46 9.43 2.63
N ALA A 14 12.60 10.15 1.51
CA ALA A 14 11.76 11.29 1.15
C ALA A 14 10.32 10.86 0.81
N ASN A 15 9.32 11.54 1.36
CA ASN A 15 7.92 11.12 1.32
C ASN A 15 7.09 11.72 0.16
N PHE A 16 7.23 11.20 -1.06
CA PHE A 16 6.33 11.36 -2.22
C PHE A 16 4.80 11.48 -1.94
N VAL A 17 4.12 10.52 -1.28
CA VAL A 17 2.66 10.59 -1.00
C VAL A 17 2.26 11.70 -0.01
N ALA A 18 3.17 12.15 0.86
CA ALA A 18 2.91 13.24 1.80
C ALA A 18 2.95 14.63 1.14
N GLN A 19 3.34 14.72 -0.13
CA GLN A 19 3.52 15.97 -0.87
C GLN A 19 2.32 16.37 -1.75
N PHE A 20 1.26 15.55 -1.82
CA PHE A 20 0.14 15.83 -2.71
C PHE A 20 -0.91 16.73 -2.07
N PRO A 21 -1.09 17.98 -2.56
CA PRO A 21 -2.19 18.82 -2.11
C PRO A 21 -3.53 18.24 -2.58
N LEU A 22 -4.58 18.46 -1.80
CA LEU A 22 -5.96 18.19 -2.23
C LEU A 22 -6.30 19.12 -3.41
N VAL A 23 -6.94 18.59 -4.45
CA VAL A 23 -7.38 19.37 -5.62
C VAL A 23 -8.89 19.61 -5.53
N ASP A 24 -9.30 20.87 -5.62
CA ASP A 24 -10.67 21.34 -5.34
C ASP A 24 -11.74 20.88 -6.35
N SER A 25 -11.36 20.34 -7.52
CA SER A 25 -12.34 19.79 -8.48
C SER A 25 -11.71 18.92 -9.57
N PHE A 26 -12.44 17.88 -9.99
CA PHE A 26 -12.13 17.10 -11.20
C PHE A 26 -12.58 17.87 -12.46
N PRO A 27 -11.73 18.03 -13.49
CA PRO A 27 -12.19 18.53 -14.78
C PRO A 27 -13.15 17.51 -15.43
N PHE A 28 -14.20 18.04 -16.08
CA PHE A 28 -15.21 17.26 -16.79
C PHE A 28 -14.60 16.24 -17.76
N TYR A 29 -15.24 15.06 -17.88
CA TYR A 29 -14.84 13.95 -18.76
C TYR A 29 -14.41 14.43 -20.15
N ASN A 30 -13.10 14.38 -20.42
CA ASN A 30 -12.53 14.54 -21.76
C ASN A 30 -11.63 13.32 -22.02
N ASN A 31 -11.96 12.55 -23.07
CA ASN A 31 -11.30 11.28 -23.42
C ASN A 31 -10.08 11.48 -24.33
N GLU A 32 -9.34 12.59 -24.20
CA GLU A 32 -8.17 12.83 -25.03
C GLU A 32 -6.94 12.09 -24.49
N GLU A 33 -6.09 11.59 -25.40
CA GLU A 33 -4.80 10.98 -25.07
C GLU A 33 -3.87 12.02 -24.42
N ARG A 34 -3.23 11.67 -23.31
CA ARG A 34 -2.26 12.55 -22.64
C ARG A 34 -0.99 12.67 -23.48
N ALA A 35 -0.48 13.90 -23.65
CA ALA A 35 0.86 14.11 -24.21
C ALA A 35 1.92 13.45 -23.31
N THR A 36 2.72 12.54 -23.87
CA THR A 36 3.72 11.75 -23.12
C THR A 36 4.82 12.65 -22.54
N GLY A 37 5.05 12.56 -21.22
CA GLY A 37 6.09 13.29 -20.49
C GLY A 37 7.19 12.36 -19.96
N SER A 38 7.97 12.81 -18.99
CA SER A 38 8.81 11.87 -18.20
C SER A 38 7.94 11.16 -17.16
N LEU A 39 8.30 9.93 -16.78
CA LEU A 39 7.59 9.24 -15.70
C LEU A 39 7.53 10.07 -14.41
N ALA A 40 8.59 10.83 -14.09
CA ALA A 40 8.57 11.75 -12.95
C ALA A 40 7.45 12.81 -13.08
N SER A 41 7.28 13.41 -14.26
CA SER A 41 6.19 14.37 -14.53
C SER A 41 4.80 13.74 -14.44
N PHE A 42 4.66 12.47 -14.86
CA PHE A 42 3.40 11.74 -14.71
C PHE A 42 3.07 11.47 -13.24
N LEU A 43 4.04 11.03 -12.45
CA LEU A 43 3.82 10.76 -11.04
C LEU A 43 3.42 12.04 -10.26
N THR A 44 4.02 13.18 -10.58
CA THR A 44 3.64 14.49 -10.00
C THR A 44 2.24 14.93 -10.42
N PHE A 45 1.83 14.63 -11.65
CA PHE A 45 0.50 14.94 -12.16
C PHE A 45 -0.58 14.02 -11.55
N GLU A 46 -0.37 12.71 -11.62
CA GLU A 46 -1.37 11.70 -11.30
C GLU A 46 -1.53 11.47 -9.80
N GLY A 47 -0.47 11.68 -9.01
CA GLY A 47 -0.51 11.44 -7.57
C GLY A 47 -1.59 12.20 -6.79
N PRO A 48 -1.71 13.53 -6.92
CA PRO A 48 -2.80 14.28 -6.31
C PRO A 48 -4.18 13.87 -6.83
N ILE A 49 -4.28 13.54 -8.12
CA ILE A 49 -5.54 13.12 -8.75
C ILE A 49 -5.98 11.76 -8.20
N ALA A 50 -5.05 10.82 -8.05
CA ALA A 50 -5.33 9.50 -7.50
C ALA A 50 -5.75 9.57 -6.04
N LEU A 51 -5.07 10.39 -5.22
CA LEU A 51 -5.47 10.61 -3.83
C LEU A 51 -6.87 11.23 -3.75
N GLN A 52 -7.15 12.26 -4.53
CA GLN A 52 -8.47 12.89 -4.52
C GLN A 52 -9.56 11.97 -5.09
N GLY A 53 -9.27 11.22 -6.15
CA GLY A 53 -10.19 10.25 -6.76
C GLY A 53 -10.59 9.15 -5.78
N LEU A 54 -9.62 8.67 -5.01
CA LEU A 54 -9.85 7.75 -3.89
C LEU A 54 -10.74 8.39 -2.81
N LEU A 55 -10.38 9.58 -2.29
CA LEU A 55 -11.14 10.26 -1.25
C LEU A 55 -12.57 10.61 -1.68
N ASN A 56 -12.77 10.92 -2.96
CA ASN A 56 -14.09 11.19 -3.52
C ASN A 56 -15.03 9.99 -3.46
N ASN A 57 -14.51 8.77 -3.36
CA ASN A 57 -15.29 7.54 -3.24
C ASN A 57 -15.55 7.12 -1.78
N ILE A 58 -15.22 7.97 -0.79
CA ILE A 58 -15.45 7.69 0.62
C ILE A 58 -16.65 8.50 1.13
N GLY A 59 -17.60 7.84 1.79
CA GLY A 59 -18.72 8.51 2.45
C GLY A 59 -18.28 9.21 3.74
N SER A 60 -18.95 10.28 4.19
CA SER A 60 -20.04 11.02 3.54
C SER A 60 -19.57 12.30 2.84
N GLY A 61 -18.27 12.62 2.92
CA GLY A 61 -17.68 13.83 2.36
C GLY A 61 -17.21 13.71 0.90
N GLY A 62 -17.11 12.50 0.36
CA GLY A 62 -16.59 12.25 -0.98
C GLY A 62 -17.54 12.70 -2.10
N ALA A 63 -17.00 13.44 -3.08
CA ALA A 63 -17.78 14.03 -4.17
C ALA A 63 -18.46 12.99 -5.10
N LEU A 64 -17.96 11.76 -5.14
CA LEU A 64 -18.47 10.66 -5.96
C LEU A 64 -19.25 9.63 -5.14
N ALA A 65 -19.40 9.86 -3.83
CA ALA A 65 -20.07 8.98 -2.87
C ALA A 65 -21.35 9.61 -2.28
N PRO A 66 -22.28 10.20 -3.07
CA PRO A 66 -23.48 10.81 -2.53
C PRO A 66 -24.40 9.75 -1.90
N GLY A 67 -24.77 9.97 -0.64
CA GLY A 67 -25.64 9.06 0.12
C GLY A 67 -24.93 7.83 0.68
N VAL A 68 -23.60 7.77 0.61
CA VAL A 68 -22.79 6.71 1.24
C VAL A 68 -22.52 7.09 2.70
N GLU A 69 -22.72 6.14 3.61
CA GLU A 69 -22.50 6.35 5.05
C GLU A 69 -21.04 6.68 5.38
N ALA A 70 -20.83 7.44 6.45
CA ALA A 70 -19.51 7.88 6.86
C ALA A 70 -18.56 6.70 7.09
N GLY A 71 -17.39 6.70 6.43
CA GLY A 71 -16.39 5.65 6.53
C GLY A 71 -16.66 4.41 5.68
N LEU A 72 -17.77 4.34 4.93
CA LEU A 72 -17.93 3.34 3.88
C LEU A 72 -17.31 3.84 2.57
N VAL A 73 -16.77 2.90 1.80
CA VAL A 73 -16.04 3.19 0.56
C VAL A 73 -16.75 2.49 -0.58
N ILE A 74 -17.18 3.24 -1.59
CA ILE A 74 -17.67 2.60 -2.82
C ILE A 74 -16.50 2.05 -3.62
N ALA A 75 -16.65 0.88 -4.24
CA ALA A 75 -15.66 0.38 -5.18
C ALA A 75 -15.53 1.32 -6.39
N SER A 76 -16.66 1.83 -6.89
CA SER A 76 -16.74 2.81 -7.97
C SER A 76 -18.07 3.58 -7.92
N PRO A 77 -18.14 4.84 -8.42
CA PRO A 77 -19.40 5.55 -8.61
C PRO A 77 -20.32 4.95 -9.69
N SER A 78 -19.85 3.95 -10.44
CA SER A 78 -20.63 3.29 -11.48
C SER A 78 -21.84 2.56 -10.89
N LYS A 79 -23.04 2.94 -11.33
CA LYS A 79 -24.33 2.33 -10.92
C LYS A 79 -24.95 1.39 -11.96
N ALA A 80 -24.28 1.21 -13.10
CA ALA A 80 -24.76 0.35 -14.18
C ALA A 80 -23.64 -0.06 -15.13
N ASN A 81 -23.62 -1.34 -15.51
CA ASN A 81 -22.74 -1.94 -16.53
C ASN A 81 -21.23 -1.57 -16.42
N PRO A 82 -20.56 -1.95 -15.32
CA PRO A 82 -21.08 -2.71 -14.18
C PRO A 82 -21.62 -1.81 -13.05
N ASP A 83 -22.50 -2.36 -12.21
CA ASP A 83 -22.99 -1.70 -10.98
C ASP A 83 -22.08 -2.05 -9.80
N TYR A 84 -21.24 -1.08 -9.41
CA TYR A 84 -20.19 -1.19 -8.39
C TYR A 84 -20.43 -0.21 -7.23
N PHE A 85 -21.63 0.36 -7.13
CA PHE A 85 -21.99 1.30 -6.08
C PHE A 85 -22.35 0.56 -4.78
N TYR A 86 -21.39 -0.23 -4.28
CA TYR A 86 -21.46 -0.98 -3.02
C TYR A 86 -20.12 -0.87 -2.29
N SER A 87 -20.12 -1.23 -1.01
CA SER A 87 -18.92 -1.26 -0.17
C SER A 87 -18.39 -2.70 -0.04
N TRP A 88 -17.25 -2.98 -0.66
CA TRP A 88 -16.55 -4.26 -0.48
C TRP A 88 -15.59 -4.18 0.70
N THR A 89 -15.58 -5.23 1.53
CA THR A 89 -14.66 -5.33 2.68
C THR A 89 -13.21 -5.31 2.22
N ARG A 90 -12.88 -6.03 1.13
CA ARG A 90 -11.53 -6.06 0.52
C ARG A 90 -11.09 -4.68 0.08
N ASP A 91 -11.84 -4.07 -0.83
CA ASP A 91 -11.51 -2.79 -1.45
C ASP A 91 -11.41 -1.70 -0.39
N SER A 92 -12.34 -1.66 0.56
CA SER A 92 -12.30 -0.73 1.69
C SER A 92 -11.03 -0.93 2.53
N ALA A 93 -10.69 -2.17 2.89
CA ALA A 93 -9.53 -2.46 3.71
C ALA A 93 -8.20 -2.14 3.00
N LEU A 94 -8.06 -2.48 1.73
CA LEU A 94 -6.87 -2.17 0.91
C LEU A 94 -6.71 -0.67 0.70
N THR A 95 -7.81 0.03 0.40
CA THR A 95 -7.84 1.48 0.27
C THR A 95 -7.41 2.17 1.56
N PHE A 96 -8.01 1.78 2.69
CA PHE A 96 -7.65 2.35 3.98
C PHE A 96 -6.26 1.92 4.44
N LYS A 97 -5.73 0.78 4.01
CA LYS A 97 -4.33 0.44 4.25
C LYS A 97 -3.40 1.45 3.59
N ALA A 98 -3.67 1.82 2.34
CA ALA A 98 -2.90 2.85 1.63
C ALA A 98 -3.02 4.22 2.32
N LEU A 99 -4.23 4.62 2.76
CA LEU A 99 -4.43 5.87 3.50
C LEU A 99 -3.75 5.87 4.88
N VAL A 100 -3.80 4.76 5.61
CA VAL A 100 -3.09 4.61 6.90
C VAL A 100 -1.59 4.71 6.70
N ASP A 101 -1.03 4.10 5.66
CA ASP A 101 0.40 4.21 5.37
C ASP A 101 0.79 5.64 4.97
N ALA A 102 -0.03 6.32 4.15
CA ALA A 102 0.16 7.73 3.80
C ALA A 102 0.05 8.65 5.03
N PHE A 103 -0.88 8.36 5.94
CA PHE A 103 -1.03 9.05 7.21
C PHE A 103 0.21 8.88 8.11
N ILE A 104 0.70 7.64 8.25
CA ILE A 104 1.93 7.33 9.00
C ILE A 104 3.13 8.04 8.37
N ALA A 105 3.15 8.18 7.03
CA ALA A 105 4.16 8.92 6.29
C ALA A 105 4.01 10.45 6.38
N GLY A 106 3.01 10.97 7.11
CA GLY A 106 2.89 12.39 7.43
C GLY A 106 1.64 13.08 6.91
N ASN A 107 0.77 12.40 6.14
CA ASN A 107 -0.50 12.97 5.69
C ASN A 107 -1.57 12.90 6.80
N PHE A 108 -1.36 13.67 7.88
CA PHE A 108 -2.20 13.64 9.07
C PHE A 108 -3.65 14.10 8.84
N GLY A 109 -3.92 14.82 7.74
CA GLY A 109 -5.27 15.22 7.34
C GLY A 109 -6.21 14.04 7.05
N LEU A 110 -5.66 12.84 6.82
CA LEU A 110 -6.42 11.61 6.58
C LEU A 110 -7.02 10.99 7.85
N GLN A 111 -6.64 11.47 9.03
CA GLN A 111 -7.05 10.86 10.30
C GLN A 111 -8.57 10.76 10.50
N PRO A 112 -9.38 11.79 10.16
CA PRO A 112 -10.83 11.71 10.31
C PRO A 112 -11.45 10.57 9.49
N GLU A 113 -10.99 10.37 8.25
CA GLU A 113 -11.51 9.29 7.41
C GLU A 113 -11.11 7.91 7.94
N ILE A 114 -9.86 7.75 8.39
CA ILE A 114 -9.39 6.50 9.02
C ILE A 114 -10.25 6.17 10.24
N GLN A 115 -10.58 7.19 11.04
CA GLN A 115 -11.47 7.04 12.19
C GLN A 115 -12.86 6.62 11.74
N ASN A 116 -13.50 7.38 10.83
CA ASN A 116 -14.82 7.05 10.29
C ASN A 116 -14.91 5.60 9.82
N TYR A 117 -13.89 5.11 9.10
CA TYR A 117 -13.81 3.72 8.67
C TYR A 117 -13.80 2.72 9.83
N ILE A 118 -13.00 2.94 10.87
CA ILE A 118 -13.00 2.08 12.07
C ILE A 118 -14.42 1.96 12.65
N TYR A 119 -15.16 3.08 12.75
CA TYR A 119 -16.53 3.06 13.29
C TYR A 119 -17.51 2.38 12.34
N ALA A 120 -17.42 2.65 11.04
CA ALA A 120 -18.26 2.00 10.04
C ALA A 120 -18.09 0.48 10.07
N GLN A 121 -16.86 0.00 10.19
CA GLN A 121 -16.57 -1.43 10.29
C GLN A 121 -17.04 -2.05 11.61
N ALA A 122 -16.98 -1.29 12.72
CA ALA A 122 -17.53 -1.74 13.99
C ALA A 122 -19.03 -2.06 13.89
N GLN A 123 -19.78 -1.21 13.17
CA GLN A 123 -21.21 -1.44 12.91
C GLN A 123 -21.43 -2.59 11.93
N LEU A 124 -20.68 -2.63 10.82
CA LEU A 124 -20.79 -3.69 9.81
C LEU A 124 -20.55 -5.09 10.37
N GLN A 125 -19.64 -5.26 11.33
CA GLN A 125 -19.42 -6.58 11.96
C GLN A 125 -20.69 -7.15 12.64
N ALA A 126 -21.63 -6.30 13.05
CA ALA A 126 -22.89 -6.71 13.68
C ALA A 126 -24.02 -7.03 12.66
N VAL A 127 -23.84 -6.69 11.39
CA VAL A 127 -24.86 -6.86 10.35
C VAL A 127 -24.98 -8.34 9.98
N SER A 128 -26.17 -8.90 10.21
CA SER A 128 -26.51 -10.23 9.70
C SER A 128 -26.74 -10.17 8.19
N ASN A 129 -26.17 -11.13 7.46
CA ASN A 129 -26.10 -11.13 6.01
C ASN A 129 -26.19 -12.57 5.45
N PRO A 130 -26.20 -12.76 4.13
CA PRO A 130 -26.34 -14.10 3.54
C PRO A 130 -25.20 -15.08 3.86
N SER A 131 -23.98 -14.61 4.19
CA SER A 131 -22.90 -15.49 4.69
C SER A 131 -23.14 -15.95 6.14
N GLY A 132 -23.93 -15.22 6.91
CA GLY A 132 -24.31 -15.58 8.28
C GLY A 132 -24.45 -14.37 9.21
N ASN A 133 -24.06 -14.55 10.46
CA ASN A 133 -24.11 -13.49 11.47
C ASN A 133 -22.90 -13.56 12.40
N LEU A 134 -22.83 -12.63 13.37
CA LEU A 134 -21.69 -12.51 14.26
C LEU A 134 -21.62 -13.64 15.32
N SER A 135 -22.71 -14.33 15.66
CA SER A 135 -22.74 -15.27 16.79
C SER A 135 -21.71 -16.40 16.68
N ASN A 136 -21.42 -16.85 15.45
CA ASN A 136 -20.34 -17.79 15.12
C ASN A 136 -19.29 -17.17 14.18
N GLY A 137 -19.34 -15.86 13.96
CA GLY A 137 -18.45 -15.09 13.10
C GLY A 137 -18.68 -15.27 11.59
N ALA A 138 -19.58 -16.15 11.14
CA ALA A 138 -19.70 -16.47 9.71
C ALA A 138 -20.04 -15.24 8.84
N GLY A 139 -20.82 -14.30 9.37
CA GLY A 139 -21.19 -13.06 8.68
C GLY A 139 -20.00 -12.13 8.36
N LEU A 140 -18.85 -12.30 9.01
CA LEU A 140 -17.64 -11.50 8.75
C LEU A 140 -17.01 -11.82 7.38
N GLY A 141 -17.33 -12.97 6.79
CA GLY A 141 -16.87 -13.37 5.46
C GLY A 141 -17.73 -12.84 4.31
N GLU A 142 -18.71 -11.98 4.58
CA GLU A 142 -19.51 -11.37 3.52
C GLU A 142 -18.64 -10.38 2.71
N PRO A 143 -18.58 -10.53 1.37
CA PRO A 143 -17.70 -9.70 0.56
C PRO A 143 -18.09 -8.23 0.54
N LYS A 144 -19.39 -7.95 0.42
CA LYS A 144 -19.91 -6.62 0.13
C LYS A 144 -21.22 -6.30 0.85
N PHE A 145 -21.46 -5.02 1.02
CA PHE A 145 -22.60 -4.43 1.70
C PHE A 145 -23.18 -3.28 0.88
N GLU A 146 -24.43 -2.93 1.14
CA GLU A 146 -25.04 -1.71 0.61
C GLU A 146 -24.29 -0.47 1.15
N VAL A 147 -24.38 0.64 0.43
CA VAL A 147 -23.69 1.89 0.80
C VAL A 147 -24.23 2.58 2.05
N ASP A 148 -25.37 2.13 2.55
CA ASP A 148 -25.97 2.54 3.82
C ASP A 148 -25.56 1.62 5.00
N GLY A 149 -24.67 0.66 4.74
CA GLY A 149 -24.21 -0.31 5.72
C GLY A 149 -25.16 -1.48 5.95
N THR A 150 -26.25 -1.60 5.18
CA THR A 150 -27.15 -2.76 5.25
C THR A 150 -26.61 -3.94 4.44
N ALA A 151 -27.16 -5.13 4.68
CA ALA A 151 -26.72 -6.34 4.00
C ALA A 151 -27.13 -6.34 2.52
N PHE A 152 -26.18 -6.61 1.63
CA PHE A 152 -26.49 -6.97 0.25
C PHE A 152 -27.15 -8.36 0.23
N THR A 153 -28.37 -8.46 -0.28
CA THR A 153 -29.18 -9.70 -0.20
C THR A 153 -29.18 -10.55 -1.46
N GLY A 154 -28.56 -10.07 -2.56
CA GLY A 154 -28.47 -10.80 -3.82
C GLY A 154 -27.52 -12.01 -3.78
N ALA A 155 -27.64 -12.91 -4.75
CA ALA A 155 -26.67 -13.98 -4.96
C ALA A 155 -25.30 -13.40 -5.35
N TRP A 156 -24.23 -13.98 -4.82
CA TRP A 156 -22.84 -13.52 -5.02
C TRP A 156 -21.86 -14.64 -4.67
N GLY A 157 -20.61 -14.53 -5.15
CA GLY A 157 -19.52 -15.42 -4.77
C GLY A 157 -19.10 -15.20 -3.31
N ARG A 158 -19.73 -15.90 -2.38
CA ARG A 158 -19.52 -15.76 -0.93
C ARG A 158 -19.34 -17.14 -0.26
N PRO A 159 -18.64 -17.24 0.88
CA PRO A 159 -17.89 -16.16 1.54
C PRO A 159 -16.57 -15.84 0.81
N GLN A 160 -16.02 -14.66 1.08
CA GLN A 160 -14.65 -14.29 0.72
C GLN A 160 -13.87 -14.04 2.03
N ARG A 161 -12.88 -14.91 2.29
CA ARG A 161 -12.26 -15.04 3.62
C ARG A 161 -11.02 -14.18 3.82
N ASP A 162 -10.68 -13.35 2.85
CA ASP A 162 -9.59 -12.37 2.91
C ASP A 162 -10.02 -11.05 3.57
N GLY A 163 -11.31 -10.67 3.47
CA GLY A 163 -11.83 -9.41 4.01
C GLY A 163 -11.48 -9.16 5.49
N PRO A 164 -11.78 -10.09 6.41
CA PRO A 164 -11.39 -9.97 7.82
C PRO A 164 -9.88 -9.81 8.04
N ALA A 165 -9.06 -10.56 7.28
CA ALA A 165 -7.61 -10.48 7.39
C ALA A 165 -7.11 -9.09 6.98
N LEU A 166 -7.52 -8.60 5.81
CA LEU A 166 -7.17 -7.28 5.30
C LEU A 166 -7.62 -6.16 6.25
N ARG A 167 -8.85 -6.21 6.74
CA ARG A 167 -9.39 -5.21 7.67
C ARG A 167 -8.60 -5.16 8.97
N ALA A 168 -8.30 -6.32 9.56
CA ALA A 168 -7.46 -6.40 10.75
C ALA A 168 -6.05 -5.85 10.49
N THR A 169 -5.43 -6.19 9.35
CA THR A 169 -4.12 -5.63 8.95
C THR A 169 -4.11 -4.10 8.90
N THR A 170 -5.15 -3.51 8.32
CA THR A 170 -5.31 -2.05 8.27
C THR A 170 -5.43 -1.42 9.66
N PHE A 171 -6.25 -2.00 10.53
CA PHE A 171 -6.43 -1.49 11.90
C PHE A 171 -5.22 -1.73 12.80
N ILE A 172 -4.48 -2.81 12.61
CA ILE A 172 -3.24 -3.10 13.34
C ILE A 172 -2.18 -2.04 12.99
N ALA A 173 -2.04 -1.65 11.72
CA ALA A 173 -1.12 -0.61 11.29
C ALA A 173 -1.42 0.73 11.99
N TYR A 174 -2.69 1.17 12.00
CA TYR A 174 -3.09 2.41 12.69
C TYR A 174 -2.95 2.30 14.21
N SER A 175 -3.27 1.14 14.78
CA SER A 175 -3.12 0.88 16.23
C SER A 175 -1.68 1.01 16.70
N ARG A 176 -0.70 0.52 15.92
CA ARG A 176 0.72 0.67 16.23
C ARG A 176 1.14 2.14 16.26
N TRP A 177 0.64 2.95 15.31
CA TRP A 177 0.86 4.40 15.34
C TRP A 177 0.23 5.05 16.59
N LEU A 178 -0.99 4.68 16.95
CA LEU A 178 -1.66 5.19 18.15
C LEU A 178 -0.89 4.85 19.44
N ILE A 179 -0.40 3.62 19.57
CA ILE A 179 0.41 3.17 20.71
C ILE A 179 1.70 4.00 20.81
N ALA A 180 2.41 4.16 19.70
CA ALA A 180 3.63 4.96 19.63
C ALA A 180 3.39 6.43 20.00
N ASN A 181 2.17 6.94 19.81
CA ASN A 181 1.74 8.30 20.13
C ASN A 181 0.88 8.38 21.41
N GLY A 182 1.03 7.43 22.33
CA GLY A 182 0.46 7.51 23.69
C GLY A 182 -1.05 7.22 23.78
N SER A 183 -1.69 6.74 22.71
CA SER A 183 -3.13 6.48 22.63
C SER A 183 -3.50 4.99 22.78
N THR A 184 -2.77 4.25 23.61
CA THR A 184 -2.98 2.81 23.85
C THR A 184 -4.39 2.48 24.38
N SER A 185 -5.00 3.36 25.17
CA SER A 185 -6.36 3.18 25.69
C SER A 185 -7.42 3.16 24.57
N THR A 186 -7.24 3.97 23.53
CA THR A 186 -8.10 3.96 22.34
C THR A 186 -7.97 2.63 21.60
N VAL A 187 -6.75 2.12 21.47
CA VAL A 187 -6.51 0.81 20.84
C VAL A 187 -7.20 -0.30 21.62
N THR A 188 -7.01 -0.37 22.94
CA THR A 188 -7.57 -1.45 23.76
C THR A 188 -9.09 -1.41 23.85
N SER A 189 -9.68 -0.22 23.98
CA SER A 189 -11.13 -0.09 24.24
C SER A 189 -11.99 -0.01 22.98
N VAL A 190 -11.46 0.50 21.87
CA VAL A 190 -12.25 0.74 20.64
C VAL A 190 -11.84 -0.18 19.50
N ILE A 191 -10.54 -0.23 19.19
CA ILE A 191 -10.08 -0.88 17.95
C ILE A 191 -9.89 -2.38 18.14
N TRP A 192 -9.32 -2.79 19.29
CA TRP A 192 -9.04 -4.19 19.60
C TRP A 192 -10.26 -5.10 19.54
N PRO A 193 -11.46 -4.74 20.03
CA PRO A 193 -12.66 -5.57 19.87
C PRO A 193 -12.97 -5.92 18.41
N ILE A 194 -12.75 -4.97 17.49
CA ILE A 194 -12.99 -5.14 16.05
C ILE A 194 -11.94 -6.10 15.46
N ILE A 195 -10.65 -5.82 15.73
CA ILE A 195 -9.51 -6.66 15.32
C ILE A 195 -9.68 -8.10 15.86
N SER A 196 -10.08 -8.25 17.12
CA SER A 196 -10.22 -9.54 17.78
C SER A 196 -11.24 -10.44 17.09
N ASN A 197 -12.38 -9.89 16.65
CA ASN A 197 -13.37 -10.64 15.87
C ASN A 197 -12.80 -11.14 14.55
N ASP A 198 -12.07 -10.27 13.82
CA ASP A 198 -11.46 -10.63 12.55
C ASP A 198 -10.34 -11.68 12.71
N LEU A 199 -9.48 -11.54 13.72
CA LEU A 199 -8.44 -12.54 14.03
C LEU A 199 -9.04 -13.91 14.38
N LYS A 200 -10.14 -13.92 15.16
CA LYS A 200 -10.88 -15.14 15.48
C LYS A 200 -11.53 -15.75 14.24
N TYR A 201 -12.04 -14.93 13.33
CA TYR A 201 -12.55 -15.40 12.05
C TYR A 201 -11.45 -16.14 11.27
N VAL A 202 -10.28 -15.51 11.10
CA VAL A 202 -9.17 -16.13 10.38
C VAL A 202 -8.75 -17.43 11.06
N ALA A 203 -8.53 -17.43 12.37
CA ALA A 203 -8.14 -18.63 13.10
C ALA A 203 -9.17 -19.77 13.01
N GLN A 204 -10.47 -19.45 12.91
CA GLN A 204 -11.55 -20.44 12.84
C GLN A 204 -11.78 -20.97 11.41
N TYR A 205 -11.62 -20.14 10.39
CA TYR A 205 -12.11 -20.41 9.04
C TYR A 205 -11.03 -20.51 7.95
N TRP A 206 -9.75 -20.27 8.24
CA TRP A 206 -8.68 -20.26 7.23
C TRP A 206 -8.59 -21.56 6.40
N ASN A 207 -8.89 -22.71 7.02
CA ASN A 207 -8.81 -24.03 6.39
C ASN A 207 -10.15 -24.49 5.77
N GLN A 208 -11.01 -23.54 5.37
CA GLN A 208 -12.21 -23.80 4.58
C GLN A 208 -12.09 -23.13 3.21
N THR A 209 -12.82 -23.64 2.21
CA THR A 209 -12.83 -23.00 0.88
C THR A 209 -13.41 -21.59 0.94
N THR A 210 -12.98 -20.76 -0.01
CA THR A 210 -13.33 -19.36 -0.17
C THR A 210 -13.48 -19.07 -1.65
N PHE A 211 -14.35 -18.13 -2.00
CA PHE A 211 -14.21 -17.45 -3.28
C PHE A 211 -12.90 -16.64 -3.25
N ASP A 212 -12.21 -16.61 -4.38
CA ASP A 212 -10.98 -15.85 -4.55
C ASP A 212 -11.25 -14.33 -4.65
N LEU A 213 -10.18 -13.53 -4.74
CA LEU A 213 -10.27 -12.06 -4.78
C LEU A 213 -10.99 -11.51 -6.02
N TRP A 214 -11.17 -12.36 -7.05
CA TRP A 214 -11.91 -12.07 -8.26
C TRP A 214 -13.38 -12.45 -8.17
N GLU A 215 -13.80 -13.01 -7.03
CA GLU A 215 -15.19 -13.38 -6.73
C GLU A 215 -15.72 -14.53 -7.61
N GLU A 216 -14.83 -15.36 -8.16
CA GLU A 216 -15.14 -16.30 -9.24
C GLU A 216 -14.89 -17.76 -8.86
N THR A 217 -13.73 -18.06 -8.26
CA THR A 217 -13.28 -19.43 -8.00
C THR A 217 -13.49 -19.79 -6.55
N ASP A 218 -14.40 -20.74 -6.26
CA ASP A 218 -14.54 -21.36 -4.94
C ASP A 218 -13.50 -22.48 -4.78
N GLY A 219 -12.54 -22.26 -3.88
CA GLY A 219 -11.40 -23.13 -3.64
C GLY A 219 -10.53 -22.62 -2.50
N SER A 220 -9.22 -22.70 -2.66
CA SER A 220 -8.24 -22.06 -1.77
C SER A 220 -7.40 -21.10 -2.60
N SER A 221 -7.37 -19.81 -2.20
CA SER A 221 -6.68 -18.73 -2.92
C SER A 221 -5.38 -18.35 -2.23
N PHE A 222 -4.29 -18.22 -3.00
CA PHE A 222 -2.97 -17.82 -2.52
C PHE A 222 -3.02 -16.46 -1.83
N PHE A 223 -3.60 -15.45 -2.46
CA PHE A 223 -3.78 -14.11 -1.87
C PHE A 223 -4.43 -14.19 -0.49
N THR A 224 -5.54 -14.94 -0.39
CA THR A 224 -6.28 -15.11 0.86
C THR A 224 -5.44 -15.80 1.93
N THR A 225 -4.75 -16.90 1.60
CA THR A 225 -3.91 -17.62 2.56
C THR A 225 -2.72 -16.77 3.02
N ALA A 226 -2.07 -16.04 2.10
CA ALA A 226 -0.91 -15.21 2.40
C ALA A 226 -1.27 -14.07 3.38
N ILE A 227 -2.38 -13.35 3.12
CA ILE A 227 -2.80 -12.28 4.02
C ILE A 227 -3.27 -12.83 5.38
N GLN A 228 -3.99 -13.97 5.40
CA GLN A 228 -4.39 -14.61 6.65
C GLN A 228 -3.19 -14.98 7.52
N HIS A 229 -2.10 -15.49 6.93
CA HIS A 229 -0.86 -15.74 7.66
C HIS A 229 -0.32 -14.46 8.30
N ARG A 230 -0.11 -13.41 7.48
CA ARG A 230 0.38 -12.11 7.94
C ARG A 230 -0.46 -11.58 9.11
N THR A 231 -1.79 -11.55 8.96
CA THR A 231 -2.69 -10.96 9.95
C THR A 231 -2.63 -11.68 11.29
N LEU A 232 -2.54 -13.03 11.30
CA LEU A 232 -2.40 -13.77 12.56
C LEU A 232 -1.09 -13.42 13.28
N VAL A 233 0.02 -13.30 12.54
CA VAL A 233 1.32 -12.94 13.11
C VAL A 233 1.28 -11.53 13.71
N GLU A 234 0.93 -10.53 12.91
CA GLU A 234 0.95 -9.13 13.36
C GLU A 234 -0.13 -8.84 14.40
N GLY A 235 -1.23 -9.61 14.38
CA GLY A 235 -2.29 -9.61 15.38
C GLY A 235 -1.85 -10.15 16.74
N ASN A 236 -1.04 -11.23 16.77
CA ASN A 236 -0.44 -11.70 18.02
C ASN A 236 0.51 -10.64 18.62
N THR A 237 1.36 -10.04 17.77
CA THR A 237 2.26 -8.97 18.22
C THR A 237 1.51 -7.79 18.82
N LEU A 238 0.41 -7.35 18.18
CA LEU A 238 -0.41 -6.28 18.75
C LEU A 238 -1.04 -6.71 20.08
N ALA A 239 -1.58 -7.94 20.16
CA ALA A 239 -2.18 -8.46 21.38
C ALA A 239 -1.23 -8.34 22.58
N GLU A 240 0.01 -8.81 22.41
CA GLU A 240 1.06 -8.75 23.42
C GLU A 240 1.39 -7.31 23.82
N GLN A 241 1.51 -6.39 22.84
CA GLN A 241 1.81 -4.98 23.08
C GLN A 241 0.76 -4.27 23.95
N ILE A 242 -0.49 -4.70 23.88
CA ILE A 242 -1.60 -4.08 24.63
C ILE A 242 -2.09 -4.92 25.83
N GLY A 243 -1.34 -5.96 26.21
CA GLY A 243 -1.66 -6.83 27.35
C GLY A 243 -2.86 -7.75 27.12
N GLN A 244 -3.19 -8.05 25.87
CA GLN A 244 -4.20 -9.01 25.43
C GLN A 244 -3.55 -10.32 24.98
N THR A 245 -4.35 -11.31 24.61
CA THR A 245 -3.84 -12.59 24.06
C THR A 245 -4.56 -12.95 22.76
N CYS A 246 -3.87 -13.66 21.87
CA CYS A 246 -4.48 -14.29 20.70
C CYS A 246 -4.02 -15.76 20.54
N PRO A 247 -4.55 -16.71 21.34
CA PRO A 247 -4.16 -18.12 21.25
C PRO A 247 -4.41 -18.74 19.86
N GLY A 248 -5.49 -18.30 19.19
CA GLY A 248 -5.78 -18.70 17.80
C GLY A 248 -4.70 -18.24 16.83
N CYS A 249 -4.17 -17.02 17.00
CA CYS A 249 -3.07 -16.52 16.18
C CYS A 249 -1.83 -17.39 16.30
N VAL A 250 -1.41 -17.68 17.53
CA VAL A 250 -0.21 -18.48 17.81
C VAL A 250 -0.35 -19.91 17.28
N SER A 251 -1.50 -20.55 17.52
CA SER A 251 -1.72 -21.94 17.13
C SER A 251 -1.91 -22.14 15.62
N GLN A 252 -2.48 -21.15 14.92
CA GLN A 252 -2.85 -21.31 13.51
C GLN A 252 -1.82 -20.72 12.53
N ALA A 253 -1.10 -19.63 12.86
CA ALA A 253 -0.19 -18.98 11.92
C ALA A 253 0.84 -19.95 11.28
N PRO A 254 1.53 -20.84 12.04
CA PRO A 254 2.46 -21.80 11.42
C PRO A 254 1.78 -22.79 10.48
N GLN A 255 0.52 -23.17 10.73
CA GLN A 255 -0.23 -24.10 9.88
C GLN A 255 -0.73 -23.42 8.60
N VAL A 256 -1.16 -22.16 8.69
CA VAL A 256 -1.47 -21.33 7.51
C VAL A 256 -0.22 -21.18 6.63
N LEU A 257 0.94 -20.89 7.22
CA LEU A 257 2.21 -20.81 6.50
C LEU A 257 2.58 -22.15 5.86
N CYS A 258 2.35 -23.26 6.56
CA CYS A 258 2.59 -24.60 6.01
C CYS A 258 1.71 -24.86 4.78
N PHE A 259 0.42 -24.53 4.87
CA PHE A 259 -0.50 -24.65 3.74
C PHE A 259 -0.11 -23.72 2.57
N LEU A 260 0.36 -22.50 2.85
CA LEU A 260 0.84 -21.55 1.84
C LEU A 260 1.95 -22.14 0.94
N GLN A 261 2.69 -23.13 1.41
CA GLN A 261 3.72 -23.81 0.59
C GLN A 261 3.11 -24.65 -0.54
N SER A 262 1.84 -25.07 -0.42
CA SER A 262 1.14 -25.94 -1.37
C SER A 262 0.83 -25.25 -2.71
N TYR A 263 0.89 -23.92 -2.75
CA TYR A 263 0.65 -23.16 -3.97
C TYR A 263 1.84 -23.18 -4.93
N TRP A 264 3.06 -23.53 -4.48
CA TRP A 264 4.22 -23.62 -5.37
C TRP A 264 4.21 -24.94 -6.16
N ASN A 265 4.11 -24.87 -7.48
CA ASN A 265 4.05 -26.06 -8.35
C ASN A 265 5.41 -26.56 -8.86
N GLY A 266 6.52 -25.94 -8.42
CA GLY A 266 7.87 -26.22 -8.94
C GLY A 266 8.36 -25.21 -9.99
N HIS A 267 7.47 -24.42 -10.58
CA HIS A 267 7.78 -23.46 -11.65
C HIS A 267 7.21 -22.05 -11.38
N TYR A 268 5.97 -21.97 -10.94
CA TYR A 268 5.28 -20.73 -10.59
C TYR A 268 4.29 -20.97 -9.43
N VAL A 269 3.70 -19.90 -8.90
CA VAL A 269 2.71 -20.00 -7.83
C VAL A 269 1.33 -20.18 -8.45
N LEU A 270 0.62 -21.24 -8.07
CA LEU A 270 -0.78 -21.44 -8.42
C LEU A 270 -1.61 -20.45 -7.60
N ALA A 271 -2.37 -19.60 -8.26
CA ALA A 271 -3.24 -18.65 -7.57
C ALA A 271 -4.40 -19.30 -6.80
N ASN A 272 -4.93 -20.39 -7.33
CA ASN A 272 -5.99 -21.16 -6.72
C ASN A 272 -5.66 -22.66 -6.75
N ILE A 273 -6.00 -23.38 -5.68
CA ILE A 273 -5.93 -24.84 -5.54
C ILE A 273 -7.21 -25.35 -4.87
N ASN A 274 -7.36 -26.68 -4.73
CA ASN A 274 -8.56 -27.31 -4.17
C ASN A 274 -9.84 -26.96 -4.94
N GLU A 275 -9.70 -26.79 -6.25
CA GLU A 275 -10.73 -26.44 -7.20
C GLU A 275 -10.47 -27.20 -8.52
N ASN A 276 -11.44 -27.19 -9.45
CA ASN A 276 -11.28 -27.80 -10.77
C ASN A 276 -11.97 -26.97 -11.87
N ASN A 277 -11.54 -25.72 -12.04
CA ASN A 277 -12.06 -24.73 -12.98
C ASN A 277 -11.39 -24.77 -14.37
N GLY A 278 -10.31 -25.55 -14.52
CA GLY A 278 -9.57 -25.71 -15.78
C GLY A 278 -8.64 -24.55 -16.18
N ARG A 279 -8.41 -23.56 -15.31
CA ARG A 279 -7.47 -22.45 -15.53
C ARG A 279 -6.03 -22.89 -15.31
N SER A 280 -5.07 -22.16 -15.88
CA SER A 280 -3.64 -22.41 -15.64
C SER A 280 -3.17 -21.94 -14.26
N SER A 281 -3.99 -21.18 -13.53
CA SER A 281 -3.69 -20.51 -12.26
C SER A 281 -2.47 -19.56 -12.32
N LYS A 282 -2.16 -19.05 -13.52
CA LYS A 282 -1.20 -17.95 -13.73
C LYS A 282 -1.98 -16.65 -13.59
N ASP A 283 -1.85 -16.01 -12.45
CA ASP A 283 -2.77 -14.94 -12.08
C ASP A 283 -2.05 -13.92 -11.20
N VAL A 284 -2.36 -12.64 -11.43
CA VAL A 284 -1.83 -11.51 -10.66
C VAL A 284 -2.25 -11.57 -9.18
N ASN A 285 -3.24 -12.39 -8.79
CA ASN A 285 -3.50 -12.85 -7.41
C ASN A 285 -2.20 -13.09 -6.63
N THR A 286 -1.25 -13.79 -7.26
CA THR A 286 0.02 -14.18 -6.64
C THR A 286 0.97 -13.01 -6.44
N ILE A 287 0.98 -12.05 -7.38
CA ILE A 287 1.75 -10.80 -7.28
C ILE A 287 1.12 -9.90 -6.22
N LEU A 288 -0.20 -9.76 -6.22
CA LEU A 288 -0.97 -9.05 -5.20
C LEU A 288 -0.71 -9.63 -3.80
N GLY A 289 -0.68 -10.95 -3.66
CA GLY A 289 -0.36 -11.61 -2.39
C GLY A 289 1.04 -11.24 -1.89
N SER A 290 2.03 -11.21 -2.80
CA SER A 290 3.42 -10.83 -2.47
C SER A 290 3.53 -9.37 -2.02
N ILE A 291 2.96 -8.41 -2.77
CA ILE A 291 3.07 -6.98 -2.41
C ILE A 291 2.26 -6.64 -1.15
N HIS A 292 1.12 -7.31 -0.92
CA HIS A 292 0.32 -7.08 0.29
C HIS A 292 0.83 -7.86 1.51
N THR A 293 1.87 -8.68 1.35
CA THR A 293 2.61 -9.31 2.46
C THR A 293 4.09 -8.93 2.48
N PHE A 294 4.48 -7.92 1.71
CA PHE A 294 5.81 -7.33 1.74
C PHE A 294 6.17 -6.84 3.15
N ASP A 295 7.35 -7.21 3.61
CA ASP A 295 7.98 -6.69 4.83
C ASP A 295 9.36 -6.10 4.49
N PRO A 296 9.58 -4.79 4.69
CA PRO A 296 10.90 -4.19 4.44
C PRO A 296 11.98 -4.69 5.41
N ALA A 297 11.64 -5.35 6.52
CA ALA A 297 12.58 -5.99 7.43
C ALA A 297 12.95 -7.42 7.00
N ALA A 298 12.21 -8.03 6.09
CA ALA A 298 12.49 -9.38 5.60
C ALA A 298 13.69 -9.44 4.66
N GLY A 299 14.27 -10.63 4.58
CA GLY A 299 15.15 -11.02 3.47
C GLY A 299 14.34 -11.45 2.24
N CYS A 300 15.02 -12.08 1.29
CA CYS A 300 14.37 -12.72 0.14
C CYS A 300 13.78 -14.10 0.52
N ASP A 301 12.86 -14.11 1.48
CA ASP A 301 12.28 -15.35 2.01
C ASP A 301 11.26 -15.99 1.05
N ASP A 302 11.52 -17.25 0.68
CA ASP A 302 10.62 -18.05 -0.16
C ASP A 302 9.43 -18.61 0.59
N THR A 303 9.50 -18.74 1.91
CA THR A 303 8.41 -19.36 2.67
C THR A 303 7.23 -18.41 2.80
N THR A 304 7.49 -17.12 2.95
CA THR A 304 6.48 -16.06 2.93
C THR A 304 6.33 -15.37 1.58
N PHE A 305 7.03 -15.84 0.55
CA PHE A 305 6.97 -15.33 -0.83
C PHE A 305 7.25 -13.82 -0.93
N GLN A 306 8.28 -13.35 -0.20
CA GLN A 306 8.72 -11.96 -0.26
C GLN A 306 9.04 -11.54 -1.70
N PRO A 307 8.86 -10.25 -2.07
CA PRO A 307 9.02 -9.79 -3.45
C PRO A 307 10.36 -10.15 -4.09
N CYS A 308 11.49 -10.11 -3.35
CA CYS A 308 12.80 -10.53 -3.87
C CYS A 308 13.11 -12.02 -3.80
N SER A 309 12.21 -12.85 -3.28
CA SER A 309 12.38 -14.31 -3.17
C SER A 309 12.48 -14.98 -4.54
N GLN A 310 13.17 -16.12 -4.63
CA GLN A 310 13.33 -16.81 -5.91
C GLN A 310 11.98 -17.30 -6.47
N ARG A 311 11.06 -17.74 -5.62
CA ARG A 311 9.71 -18.15 -6.05
C ARG A 311 8.88 -16.97 -6.57
N ALA A 312 8.93 -15.82 -5.89
CA ALA A 312 8.16 -14.65 -6.30
C ALA A 312 8.65 -14.06 -7.64
N LEU A 313 9.97 -14.05 -7.89
CA LEU A 313 10.55 -13.58 -9.15
C LEU A 313 10.30 -14.54 -10.32
N ALA A 314 10.43 -15.86 -10.08
CA ALA A 314 10.10 -16.86 -11.09
C ALA A 314 8.62 -16.77 -11.48
N ASN A 315 7.74 -16.61 -10.49
CA ASN A 315 6.32 -16.38 -10.70
C ASN A 315 6.03 -15.08 -11.45
N HIS A 316 6.70 -13.98 -11.09
CA HIS A 316 6.54 -12.70 -11.78
C HIS A 316 6.77 -12.83 -13.28
N LYS A 317 7.87 -13.48 -13.70
CA LYS A 317 8.14 -13.75 -15.11
C LYS A 317 7.01 -14.55 -15.75
N VAL A 318 6.66 -15.71 -15.19
CA VAL A 318 5.65 -16.61 -15.79
C VAL A 318 4.28 -15.94 -15.91
N THR A 319 3.86 -15.21 -14.88
CA THR A 319 2.56 -14.51 -14.86
C THR A 319 2.53 -13.38 -15.87
N THR A 320 3.54 -12.50 -15.88
CA THR A 320 3.59 -11.34 -16.81
C THR A 320 3.78 -11.78 -18.26
N ASP A 321 4.62 -12.79 -18.51
CA ASP A 321 4.82 -13.36 -19.84
C ASP A 321 3.54 -13.98 -20.42
N SER A 322 2.64 -14.49 -19.57
CA SER A 322 1.36 -15.03 -20.01
C SER A 322 0.47 -13.99 -20.71
N PHE A 323 0.67 -12.70 -20.44
CA PHE A 323 -0.10 -11.62 -21.06
C PHE A 323 0.51 -11.06 -22.35
N ARG A 324 1.76 -11.42 -22.69
CA ARG A 324 2.44 -10.90 -23.89
C ARG A 324 1.71 -11.24 -25.18
N THR A 325 1.08 -12.39 -25.24
CA THR A 325 0.45 -12.93 -26.47
C THR A 325 -1.06 -12.79 -26.49
N VAL A 326 -1.70 -12.50 -25.36
CA VAL A 326 -3.16 -12.43 -25.26
C VAL A 326 -3.71 -11.03 -25.55
N PHE A 327 -2.95 -9.96 -25.32
CA PHE A 327 -3.40 -8.59 -25.57
C PHE A 327 -2.74 -8.00 -26.83
N ALA A 328 -3.53 -7.37 -27.69
CA ALA A 328 -3.01 -6.79 -28.94
C ALA A 328 -2.07 -5.60 -28.66
N ILE A 329 -2.33 -4.85 -27.58
CA ILE A 329 -1.45 -3.75 -27.14
C ILE A 329 -0.05 -4.22 -26.69
N ASN A 330 0.12 -5.52 -26.40
CA ASN A 330 1.41 -6.11 -26.05
C ASN A 330 2.17 -6.67 -27.27
N SER A 331 1.59 -6.57 -28.48
CA SER A 331 2.14 -7.21 -29.68
C SER A 331 3.56 -6.71 -29.99
N GLY A 332 4.50 -7.66 -30.11
CA GLY A 332 5.89 -7.37 -30.47
C GLY A 332 6.78 -6.92 -29.31
N ILE A 333 6.26 -6.83 -28.08
CA ILE A 333 7.06 -6.48 -26.90
C ILE A 333 7.82 -7.70 -26.38
N ALA A 334 9.14 -7.67 -26.51
CA ALA A 334 10.03 -8.77 -26.13
C ALA A 334 10.16 -8.97 -24.61
N GLU A 335 10.59 -10.17 -24.21
CA GLU A 335 11.02 -10.48 -22.84
C GLU A 335 12.05 -9.45 -22.33
N GLY A 336 12.02 -9.15 -21.03
CA GLY A 336 12.82 -8.05 -20.44
C GLY A 336 12.23 -6.64 -20.64
N SER A 337 11.14 -6.49 -21.38
CA SER A 337 10.36 -5.25 -21.48
C SER A 337 8.98 -5.40 -20.86
N ALA A 338 8.51 -4.36 -20.15
CA ALA A 338 7.23 -4.35 -19.45
C ALA A 338 6.05 -4.48 -20.43
N VAL A 339 4.95 -5.09 -19.97
CA VAL A 339 3.72 -5.28 -20.75
C VAL A 339 2.49 -4.97 -19.91
N ALA A 340 1.35 -4.73 -20.57
CA ALA A 340 0.09 -4.56 -19.86
C ALA A 340 -0.35 -5.91 -19.26
N VAL A 341 -0.71 -5.92 -17.98
CA VAL A 341 -1.03 -7.13 -17.20
C VAL A 341 -2.51 -7.13 -16.84
N GLY A 342 -3.18 -8.27 -17.00
CA GLY A 342 -4.57 -8.49 -16.59
C GLY A 342 -4.67 -9.30 -15.30
N ARG A 343 -5.86 -9.86 -15.01
CA ARG A 343 -6.04 -10.77 -13.86
C ARG A 343 -5.35 -12.11 -14.11
N TYR A 344 -5.83 -12.83 -15.11
CA TYR A 344 -5.33 -14.12 -15.59
C TYR A 344 -5.57 -14.25 -17.11
N PRO A 345 -4.81 -15.07 -17.85
CA PRO A 345 -4.86 -15.08 -19.32
C PRO A 345 -6.17 -15.65 -19.90
N GLU A 346 -6.91 -16.46 -19.13
CA GLU A 346 -8.22 -17.00 -19.49
C GLU A 346 -9.40 -16.05 -19.21
N ASP A 347 -9.13 -14.82 -18.75
CA ASP A 347 -10.17 -13.87 -18.36
C ASP A 347 -11.12 -13.54 -19.52
N VAL A 348 -12.41 -13.48 -19.21
CA VAL A 348 -13.50 -13.14 -20.12
C VAL A 348 -14.37 -12.00 -19.59
N TYR A 349 -14.18 -11.56 -18.35
CA TYR A 349 -14.96 -10.48 -17.76
C TYR A 349 -14.70 -9.18 -18.54
N GLN A 350 -15.78 -8.57 -19.04
CA GLN A 350 -15.72 -7.41 -19.95
C GLN A 350 -14.79 -7.62 -21.17
N GLY A 351 -14.61 -8.87 -21.60
CA GLY A 351 -13.74 -9.24 -22.72
C GLY A 351 -12.31 -9.63 -22.36
N GLY A 352 -11.96 -9.66 -21.07
CA GLY A 352 -10.65 -10.07 -20.56
C GLY A 352 -9.56 -9.09 -20.94
N ASN A 353 -9.35 -8.07 -20.12
CA ASN A 353 -8.46 -6.95 -20.45
C ASN A 353 -7.33 -6.81 -19.44
N PRO A 354 -6.32 -6.00 -19.75
CA PRO A 354 -5.45 -5.42 -18.73
C PRO A 354 -6.23 -4.67 -17.66
N TRP A 355 -5.71 -4.70 -16.44
CA TRP A 355 -6.20 -3.94 -15.30
C TRP A 355 -5.13 -2.95 -14.85
N TYR A 356 -5.55 -1.74 -14.46
CA TYR A 356 -4.63 -0.73 -13.93
C TYR A 356 -3.91 -1.29 -12.70
N LEU A 357 -4.67 -1.79 -11.72
CA LEU A 357 -4.11 -2.35 -10.49
C LEU A 357 -3.19 -3.56 -10.73
N ALA A 358 -3.43 -4.37 -11.77
CA ALA A 358 -2.59 -5.54 -12.05
C ALA A 358 -1.24 -5.12 -12.64
N THR A 359 -1.26 -4.16 -13.55
CA THR A 359 -0.04 -3.59 -14.16
C THR A 359 0.77 -2.81 -13.12
N LEU A 360 0.11 -2.09 -12.21
CA LEU A 360 0.73 -1.39 -11.07
C LEU A 360 1.32 -2.37 -10.05
N ALA A 361 0.62 -3.47 -9.73
CA ALA A 361 1.13 -4.49 -8.81
C ALA A 361 2.41 -5.18 -9.33
N ALA A 362 2.50 -5.39 -10.65
CA ALA A 362 3.74 -5.88 -11.27
C ALA A 362 4.90 -4.89 -11.07
N ALA A 363 4.66 -3.58 -11.22
CA ALA A 363 5.67 -2.57 -10.92
C ALA A 363 6.07 -2.58 -9.42
N GLU A 364 5.07 -2.62 -8.54
CA GLU A 364 5.25 -2.55 -7.09
C GLU A 364 6.12 -3.69 -6.55
N GLN A 365 5.88 -4.93 -6.97
CA GLN A 365 6.68 -6.09 -6.57
C GLN A 365 8.17 -5.91 -6.90
N LEU A 366 8.47 -5.31 -8.06
CA LEU A 366 9.86 -5.07 -8.48
C LEU A 366 10.50 -3.94 -7.67
N TYR A 367 9.76 -2.89 -7.32
CA TYR A 367 10.27 -1.84 -6.42
C TYR A 367 10.55 -2.38 -5.02
N ASP A 368 9.68 -3.22 -4.49
CA ASP A 368 9.89 -3.90 -3.20
C ASP A 368 11.14 -4.79 -3.25
N ALA A 369 11.32 -5.56 -4.33
CA ALA A 369 12.48 -6.41 -4.49
C ALA A 369 13.79 -5.61 -4.57
N LEU A 370 13.78 -4.50 -5.32
CA LEU A 370 14.91 -3.56 -5.40
C LEU A 370 15.26 -2.97 -4.04
N TYR A 371 14.26 -2.60 -3.24
CA TYR A 371 14.46 -2.13 -1.87
C TYR A 371 15.12 -3.22 -1.01
N GLN A 372 14.61 -4.45 -1.04
CA GLN A 372 15.14 -5.56 -0.25
C GLN A 372 16.58 -5.89 -0.64
N TRP A 373 16.91 -6.00 -1.93
CA TRP A 373 18.30 -6.23 -2.35
C TRP A 373 19.25 -5.13 -1.92
N ASN A 374 18.82 -3.87 -2.02
CA ASN A 374 19.63 -2.73 -1.57
C ASN A 374 19.89 -2.80 -0.06
N LYS A 375 18.87 -3.13 0.74
CA LYS A 375 19.00 -3.31 2.19
C LYS A 375 19.89 -4.49 2.56
N ILE A 376 19.77 -5.61 1.85
CA ILE A 376 20.57 -6.83 2.06
C ILE A 376 22.03 -6.61 1.62
N GLY A 377 22.26 -5.72 0.66
CA GLY A 377 23.59 -5.48 0.07
C GLY A 377 24.02 -6.56 -0.93
N SER A 378 23.09 -7.39 -1.39
CA SER A 378 23.34 -8.39 -2.44
C SER A 378 22.05 -8.88 -3.09
N LEU A 379 22.18 -9.48 -4.28
CA LEU A 379 21.10 -10.21 -4.95
C LEU A 379 21.58 -11.63 -5.28
N SER A 380 20.69 -12.62 -5.18
CA SER A 380 21.02 -14.02 -5.47
C SER A 380 20.26 -14.55 -6.68
N VAL A 381 21.01 -15.07 -7.64
CA VAL A 381 20.48 -15.81 -8.80
C VAL A 381 20.59 -17.29 -8.50
N THR A 382 19.47 -17.99 -8.53
CA THR A 382 19.34 -19.42 -8.28
C THR A 382 18.81 -20.11 -9.54
N ALA A 383 18.81 -21.44 -9.56
CA ALA A 383 18.21 -22.18 -10.67
C ALA A 383 16.71 -21.87 -10.87
N ILE A 384 15.99 -21.49 -9.80
CA ILE A 384 14.55 -21.20 -9.82
C ILE A 384 14.28 -19.85 -10.49
N ASN A 385 15.04 -18.80 -10.14
CA ASN A 385 14.79 -17.44 -10.64
C ASN A 385 15.71 -17.03 -11.80
N GLN A 386 16.63 -17.88 -12.26
CA GLN A 386 17.58 -17.53 -13.32
C GLN A 386 16.88 -17.09 -14.62
N ALA A 387 15.73 -17.68 -14.95
CA ALA A 387 14.95 -17.29 -16.13
C ALA A 387 14.51 -15.82 -16.06
N PHE A 388 14.11 -15.32 -14.89
CA PHE A 388 13.79 -13.91 -14.68
C PHE A 388 15.00 -13.01 -14.94
N PHE A 389 16.17 -13.35 -14.40
CA PHE A 389 17.36 -12.50 -14.58
C PHE A 389 17.95 -12.54 -16.00
N LYS A 390 17.76 -13.64 -16.74
CA LYS A 390 18.25 -13.79 -18.12
C LYS A 390 17.58 -12.84 -19.10
N ASP A 391 16.38 -12.37 -18.81
CA ASP A 391 15.70 -11.34 -19.59
C ASP A 391 16.47 -10.01 -19.60
N PHE A 392 17.25 -9.74 -18.55
CA PHE A 392 18.03 -8.50 -18.39
C PHE A 392 19.53 -8.71 -18.66
N MET A 393 20.04 -9.91 -18.39
CA MET A 393 21.43 -10.27 -18.62
C MET A 393 21.49 -11.74 -19.06
N PRO A 394 21.47 -12.04 -20.38
CA PRO A 394 21.44 -13.41 -20.89
C PRO A 394 22.60 -14.29 -20.43
N SER A 395 23.75 -13.69 -20.11
CA SER A 395 24.97 -14.36 -19.63
C SER A 395 24.98 -14.63 -18.12
N VAL A 396 23.97 -14.21 -17.35
CA VAL A 396 23.96 -14.32 -15.89
C VAL A 396 23.97 -15.79 -15.44
N THR A 397 24.85 -16.12 -14.50
CA THR A 397 24.98 -17.45 -13.91
C THR A 397 24.40 -17.51 -12.50
N VAL A 398 24.15 -18.71 -11.99
CA VAL A 398 23.80 -18.92 -10.58
C VAL A 398 24.92 -18.40 -9.68
N GLY A 399 24.56 -17.67 -8.64
CA GLY A 399 25.51 -17.07 -7.70
C GLY A 399 24.89 -15.90 -6.93
N THR A 400 25.62 -15.44 -5.91
CA THR A 400 25.27 -14.26 -5.14
C THR A 400 26.17 -13.10 -5.55
N TYR A 401 25.56 -11.99 -5.93
CA TYR A 401 26.24 -10.79 -6.42
C TYR A 401 26.13 -9.69 -5.37
N ALA A 402 27.27 -9.31 -4.78
CA ALA A 402 27.33 -8.21 -3.82
C ALA A 402 27.01 -6.86 -4.50
N SER A 403 26.50 -5.90 -3.73
CA SER A 403 26.13 -4.56 -4.21
C SER A 403 27.28 -3.79 -4.88
N SER A 404 28.53 -4.12 -4.56
CA SER A 404 29.73 -3.56 -5.17
C SER A 404 30.10 -4.16 -6.53
N SER A 405 29.44 -5.24 -6.96
CA SER A 405 29.74 -5.91 -8.23
C SER A 405 29.04 -5.24 -9.41
N SER A 406 29.69 -5.26 -10.58
CA SER A 406 29.08 -4.74 -11.81
C SER A 406 27.79 -5.49 -12.17
N THR A 407 27.74 -6.80 -11.93
CA THR A 407 26.54 -7.62 -12.19
C THR A 407 25.34 -7.14 -11.37
N TYR A 408 25.55 -6.83 -10.09
CA TYR A 408 24.49 -6.28 -9.24
C TYR A 408 23.97 -4.96 -9.81
N THR A 409 24.86 -4.02 -10.14
CA THR A 409 24.49 -2.72 -10.71
C THR A 409 23.74 -2.88 -12.03
N THR A 410 24.21 -3.73 -12.94
CA THR A 410 23.55 -3.95 -14.23
C THR A 410 22.14 -4.53 -14.05
N LEU A 411 21.99 -5.58 -13.24
CA LEU A 411 20.70 -6.23 -13.03
C LEU A 411 19.69 -5.31 -12.34
N THR A 412 20.09 -4.66 -11.23
CA THR A 412 19.19 -3.75 -10.49
C THR A 412 18.81 -2.53 -11.31
N THR A 413 19.71 -1.98 -12.13
CA THR A 413 19.39 -0.89 -13.06
C THR A 413 18.37 -1.33 -14.11
N ALA A 414 18.60 -2.47 -14.76
CA ALA A 414 17.68 -2.99 -15.77
C ALA A 414 16.29 -3.33 -15.19
N ILE A 415 16.26 -3.92 -13.99
CA ILE A 415 15.01 -4.24 -13.29
C ILE A 415 14.27 -2.96 -12.87
N LYS A 416 14.99 -1.90 -12.46
CA LYS A 416 14.37 -0.59 -12.21
C LYS A 416 13.74 -0.02 -13.48
N THR A 417 14.42 -0.11 -14.62
CA THR A 417 13.87 0.30 -15.93
C THR A 417 12.65 -0.54 -16.31
N TYR A 418 12.67 -1.85 -16.05
CA TYR A 418 11.55 -2.75 -16.28
C TYR A 418 10.34 -2.39 -15.40
N ALA A 419 10.56 -2.10 -14.11
CA ALA A 419 9.53 -1.63 -13.19
C ALA A 419 8.94 -0.26 -13.61
N ASP A 420 9.80 0.68 -14.02
CA ASP A 420 9.37 1.97 -14.56
C ASP A 420 8.58 1.81 -15.87
N GLY A 421 8.88 0.78 -16.67
CA GLY A 421 8.13 0.43 -17.88
C GLY A 421 6.66 0.10 -17.60
N TYR A 422 6.36 -0.62 -16.51
CA TYR A 422 4.98 -0.88 -16.10
C TYR A 422 4.24 0.41 -15.72
N MET A 423 4.91 1.34 -15.01
CA MET A 423 4.33 2.65 -14.72
C MET A 423 4.14 3.48 -16.00
N GLY A 424 5.03 3.37 -16.98
CA GLY A 424 4.89 4.03 -18.28
C GLY A 424 3.71 3.51 -19.11
N ILE A 425 3.34 2.23 -18.96
CA ILE A 425 2.12 1.69 -19.57
C ILE A 425 0.88 2.32 -18.94
N ILE A 426 0.88 2.51 -17.62
CA ILE A 426 -0.19 3.24 -16.93
C ILE A 426 -0.25 4.68 -17.42
N GLU A 427 0.89 5.38 -17.51
CA GLU A 427 0.96 6.74 -18.08
C GLU A 427 0.36 6.82 -19.48
N THR A 428 0.63 5.82 -20.33
CA THR A 428 0.17 5.77 -21.72
C THR A 428 -1.35 5.63 -21.82
N TYR A 429 -1.96 4.85 -20.93
CA TYR A 429 -3.39 4.51 -20.99
C TYR A 429 -4.26 5.26 -19.98
N THR A 430 -3.67 6.04 -19.08
CA THR A 430 -4.38 7.01 -18.25
C THR A 430 -4.86 8.19 -19.11
N PRO A 431 -6.18 8.50 -19.11
CA PRO A 431 -6.72 9.66 -19.83
C PRO A 431 -6.16 10.98 -19.32
N SER A 432 -6.30 12.04 -20.12
CA SER A 432 -5.79 13.38 -19.78
C SER A 432 -6.34 13.97 -18.47
N ASN A 433 -7.46 13.47 -17.95
CA ASN A 433 -8.05 13.91 -16.69
C ASN A 433 -7.59 13.09 -15.45
N GLY A 434 -6.70 12.10 -15.64
CA GLY A 434 -6.19 11.24 -14.56
C GLY A 434 -7.23 10.28 -13.98
N SER A 435 -8.32 9.99 -14.69
CA SER A 435 -9.31 9.01 -14.22
C SER A 435 -8.78 7.59 -14.39
N LEU A 436 -8.74 6.81 -13.31
CA LEU A 436 -8.36 5.39 -13.37
C LEU A 436 -9.60 4.51 -13.26
N ALA A 437 -9.96 3.85 -14.37
CA ALA A 437 -11.02 2.85 -14.38
C ALA A 437 -10.52 1.52 -13.80
N GLU A 438 -11.35 0.49 -13.82
CA GLU A 438 -10.96 -0.88 -13.49
C GLU A 438 -10.05 -1.47 -14.57
N GLN A 439 -10.41 -1.29 -15.84
CA GLN A 439 -9.75 -1.93 -16.98
C GLN A 439 -9.38 -0.91 -18.06
N PHE A 440 -8.40 -1.27 -18.88
CA PHE A 440 -8.12 -0.60 -20.16
C PHE A 440 -8.05 -1.64 -21.29
N SER A 441 -8.65 -1.32 -22.43
CA SER A 441 -8.97 -2.27 -23.49
C SER A 441 -7.74 -3.01 -24.00
N ARG A 442 -7.82 -4.34 -24.07
CA ARG A 442 -6.76 -5.20 -24.63
C ARG A 442 -6.39 -4.89 -26.08
N LYS A 443 -7.23 -4.13 -26.81
CA LYS A 443 -7.08 -3.84 -28.24
C LYS A 443 -6.40 -2.51 -28.50
N ASN A 444 -6.78 -1.48 -27.75
CA ASN A 444 -6.40 -0.09 -28.04
C ASN A 444 -6.18 0.76 -26.78
N GLY A 445 -6.24 0.17 -25.58
CA GLY A 445 -5.97 0.86 -24.34
C GLY A 445 -7.04 1.84 -23.85
N THR A 446 -8.19 1.95 -24.52
CA THR A 446 -9.28 2.80 -24.04
C THR A 446 -9.82 2.29 -22.69
N PRO A 447 -10.01 3.14 -21.66
CA PRO A 447 -10.59 2.74 -20.38
C PRO A 447 -11.99 2.12 -20.55
N LEU A 448 -12.31 1.11 -19.74
CA LEU A 448 -13.63 0.47 -19.72
C LEU A 448 -13.93 -0.16 -18.35
N SER A 449 -15.13 -0.75 -18.25
CA SER A 449 -15.69 -1.29 -17.00
C SER A 449 -15.95 -0.19 -15.96
N ALA A 450 -15.92 -0.50 -14.67
CA ALA A 450 -16.17 0.45 -13.59
C ALA A 450 -15.20 1.64 -13.68
N VAL A 451 -15.74 2.86 -13.80
CA VAL A 451 -14.96 4.10 -13.83
C VAL A 451 -14.49 4.50 -12.44
N GLN A 452 -13.42 5.29 -12.31
CA GLN A 452 -12.95 5.82 -11.02
C GLN A 452 -12.85 4.74 -9.93
N LEU A 453 -12.22 3.59 -10.25
CA LEU A 453 -12.16 2.47 -9.33
C LEU A 453 -11.22 2.82 -8.17
N THR A 454 -11.73 2.76 -6.94
CA THR A 454 -10.99 3.14 -5.73
C THR A 454 -9.70 2.31 -5.58
N TRP A 455 -9.75 1.01 -5.88
CA TRP A 455 -8.57 0.15 -5.81
C TRP A 455 -7.52 0.50 -6.89
N SER A 456 -7.92 0.94 -8.09
CA SER A 456 -6.97 1.43 -9.10
C SER A 456 -6.19 2.64 -8.59
N PHE A 457 -6.88 3.62 -7.97
CA PHE A 457 -6.23 4.76 -7.35
C PHE A 457 -5.30 4.36 -6.20
N ALA A 458 -5.76 3.49 -5.30
CA ALA A 458 -4.93 3.00 -4.19
C ALA A 458 -3.68 2.28 -4.71
N SER A 459 -3.79 1.44 -5.74
CA SER A 459 -2.66 0.72 -6.34
C SER A 459 -1.65 1.66 -7.00
N PHE A 460 -2.10 2.79 -7.55
CA PHE A 460 -1.20 3.80 -8.10
C PHE A 460 -0.38 4.46 -6.99
N LEU A 461 -1.05 4.86 -5.91
CA LEU A 461 -0.41 5.50 -4.76
C LEU A 461 0.61 4.57 -4.09
N THR A 462 0.28 3.29 -3.91
CA THR A 462 1.20 2.32 -3.30
C THR A 462 2.41 2.03 -4.19
N ALA A 463 2.21 1.78 -5.49
CA ALA A 463 3.31 1.56 -6.42
C ALA A 463 4.23 2.79 -6.52
N ALA A 464 3.66 4.00 -6.56
CA ALA A 464 4.42 5.24 -6.58
C ALA A 464 5.19 5.47 -5.26
N ALA A 465 4.61 5.13 -4.11
CA ALA A 465 5.28 5.15 -2.82
C ALA A 465 6.50 4.21 -2.80
N ARG A 466 6.35 2.95 -3.26
CA ARG A 466 7.48 2.02 -3.34
C ARG A 466 8.57 2.53 -4.27
N ARG A 467 8.17 3.07 -5.42
CA ARG A 467 9.09 3.68 -6.38
C ARG A 467 9.94 4.80 -5.75
N SER A 468 9.36 5.59 -4.86
CA SER A 468 10.05 6.68 -4.15
C SER A 468 10.81 6.23 -2.90
N GLY A 469 10.87 4.92 -2.61
CA GLY A 469 11.53 4.39 -1.44
C GLY A 469 10.69 4.45 -0.14
N GLN A 470 9.40 4.79 -0.22
CA GLN A 470 8.50 4.73 0.94
C GLN A 470 7.98 3.32 1.17
N MET A 471 8.36 2.75 2.32
CA MET A 471 7.97 1.41 2.71
C MET A 471 6.99 1.46 3.89
N PRO A 472 6.03 0.52 3.97
CA PRO A 472 5.19 0.39 5.15
C PRO A 472 6.01 -0.09 6.36
N ALA A 473 5.46 -0.02 7.56
CA ALA A 473 6.11 -0.62 8.73
C ALA A 473 6.22 -2.16 8.58
N SER A 474 7.30 -2.73 9.15
CA SER A 474 7.46 -4.19 9.25
C SER A 474 6.28 -4.82 9.99
N TRP A 475 5.76 -5.93 9.48
CA TRP A 475 4.67 -6.67 10.12
C TRP A 475 5.20 -7.75 11.08
N GLY A 476 6.48 -8.10 10.98
CA GLY A 476 7.17 -9.07 11.85
C GLY A 476 7.61 -10.34 11.14
N GLU A 477 7.72 -10.30 9.80
CA GLU A 477 8.09 -11.44 8.96
C GLU A 477 9.35 -12.20 9.42
N PRO A 478 10.46 -11.53 9.85
CA PRO A 478 11.71 -12.24 10.13
C PRO A 478 11.61 -13.29 11.25
N THR A 479 10.54 -13.25 12.05
CA THR A 479 10.27 -14.20 13.14
C THR A 479 9.12 -15.17 12.83
N ALA A 480 8.56 -15.10 11.63
CA ALA A 480 7.33 -15.78 11.23
C ALA A 480 7.46 -16.58 9.93
N SER A 481 8.68 -16.96 9.53
CA SER A 481 8.99 -17.74 8.32
C SER A 481 9.30 -19.23 8.60
N ALA A 482 9.16 -19.68 9.84
CA ALA A 482 9.44 -21.07 10.21
C ALA A 482 8.28 -22.01 9.82
N VAL A 483 8.45 -22.76 8.74
CA VAL A 483 7.48 -23.78 8.29
C VAL A 483 7.54 -25.03 9.19
N PRO A 484 6.42 -25.50 9.75
CA PRO A 484 6.37 -26.77 10.49
C PRO A 484 6.81 -27.97 9.63
N SER A 485 7.39 -28.99 10.26
CA SER A 485 7.81 -30.22 9.56
C SER A 485 6.66 -31.02 8.93
N ALA A 486 5.43 -30.85 9.44
CA ALA A 486 4.22 -31.42 8.89
C ALA A 486 3.07 -30.43 9.00
N CYS A 487 2.31 -30.28 7.91
CA CYS A 487 1.11 -29.45 7.87
C CYS A 487 -0.07 -30.22 8.49
N SER A 488 -0.87 -29.52 9.28
CA SER A 488 -2.09 -30.04 9.90
C SER A 488 -3.26 -29.12 9.57
N ALA A 489 -4.31 -29.72 9.03
CA ALA A 489 -5.59 -29.08 8.76
C ALA A 489 -6.32 -28.78 10.09
N THR A 490 -6.00 -27.66 10.72
CA THR A 490 -6.55 -27.25 12.03
C THR A 490 -7.38 -25.98 11.94
N SER A 491 -8.13 -25.70 12.99
CA SER A 491 -8.78 -24.41 13.22
C SER A 491 -8.90 -24.16 14.73
N ALA A 492 -9.04 -22.90 15.12
CA ALA A 492 -9.30 -22.49 16.49
C ALA A 492 -10.65 -21.77 16.58
N GLN A 493 -11.60 -22.35 17.33
CA GLN A 493 -12.93 -21.76 17.48
C GLN A 493 -12.87 -20.41 18.20
N GLY A 494 -13.47 -19.40 17.59
CA GLY A 494 -13.59 -18.05 18.11
C GLY A 494 -14.86 -17.84 18.93
N SER A 495 -14.80 -16.90 19.88
CA SER A 495 -15.98 -16.31 20.52
C SER A 495 -16.09 -14.84 20.11
N TYR A 496 -17.21 -14.49 19.51
CA TYR A 496 -17.42 -13.20 18.86
C TYR A 496 -18.35 -12.32 19.70
N ALA A 497 -18.11 -11.02 19.68
CA ALA A 497 -18.94 -10.05 20.40
C ALA A 497 -19.08 -8.78 19.55
N ALA A 498 -20.27 -8.18 19.55
CA ALA A 498 -20.49 -6.92 18.84
C ALA A 498 -19.55 -5.83 19.41
N PRO A 499 -18.75 -5.15 18.57
CA PRO A 499 -17.99 -4.00 19.02
C PRO A 499 -18.92 -2.91 19.57
N THR A 500 -18.53 -2.25 20.67
CA THR A 500 -19.36 -1.24 21.37
C THR A 500 -19.07 0.20 20.95
N ALA A 501 -18.25 0.41 19.92
CA ALA A 501 -17.89 1.76 19.47
C ALA A 501 -19.11 2.45 18.84
N THR A 502 -19.68 3.45 19.52
CA THR A 502 -20.96 4.10 19.11
C THR A 502 -20.79 5.40 18.33
N ALA A 503 -19.60 6.00 18.29
CA ALA A 503 -19.33 7.23 17.55
C ALA A 503 -17.83 7.44 17.37
N PRO A 504 -17.41 8.21 16.34
CA PRO A 504 -16.04 8.66 16.22
C PRO A 504 -15.51 9.36 17.47
N LEU A 505 -14.62 8.69 18.22
CA LEU A 505 -13.84 9.34 19.27
C LEU A 505 -12.93 10.37 18.63
N SER A 506 -12.91 11.59 19.19
CA SER A 506 -11.75 12.47 19.12
C SER A 506 -10.76 11.95 20.17
N PRO A 507 -9.76 11.12 19.82
CA PRO A 507 -9.16 10.16 20.76
C PRO A 507 -7.91 10.71 21.46
N CYS A 508 -7.65 12.00 21.33
CA CYS A 508 -6.44 12.65 21.80
C CYS A 508 -6.75 14.08 22.21
N THR A 509 -5.92 14.65 23.08
CA THR A 509 -5.92 16.10 23.27
C THR A 509 -5.45 16.74 21.98
N THR A 510 -6.31 17.52 21.33
CA THR A 510 -5.93 18.34 20.19
C THR A 510 -4.75 19.21 20.58
N VAL A 511 -3.62 19.07 19.89
CA VAL A 511 -2.45 19.90 20.19
C VAL A 511 -2.68 21.29 19.60
N SER A 512 -2.36 22.33 20.37
CA SER A 512 -2.39 23.72 19.87
C SER A 512 -1.14 24.08 19.07
N SER A 513 -0.08 23.27 19.19
CA SER A 513 1.17 23.42 18.46
C SER A 513 1.72 22.07 18.03
N VAL A 514 2.24 22.03 16.81
CA VAL A 514 2.84 20.85 16.17
C VAL A 514 4.31 21.14 15.89
N ALA A 515 5.21 20.23 16.24
CA ALA A 515 6.62 20.31 15.85
C ALA A 515 6.77 19.85 14.39
N VAL A 516 6.96 20.80 13.47
CA VAL A 516 7.05 20.58 12.02
C VAL A 516 8.52 20.49 11.63
N THR A 517 8.95 19.33 11.14
CA THR A 517 10.31 19.09 10.64
C THR A 517 10.34 19.30 9.13
N PHE A 518 10.89 20.42 8.68
CA PHE A 518 11.13 20.70 7.27
C PHE A 518 12.42 20.01 6.84
N ASN A 519 12.38 19.28 5.73
CA ASN A 519 13.52 18.57 5.16
C ASN A 519 13.68 18.96 3.71
N VAL A 520 14.91 19.25 3.28
CA VAL A 520 15.21 19.51 1.87
C VAL A 520 16.44 18.72 1.44
N ALA A 521 16.35 18.09 0.28
CA ALA A 521 17.51 17.55 -0.41
C ALA A 521 18.15 18.65 -1.26
N GLU A 522 19.36 19.06 -0.91
CA GLU A 522 20.12 20.06 -1.68
C GLU A 522 21.63 19.83 -1.57
N ILE A 523 22.31 19.74 -2.71
CA ILE A 523 23.77 19.60 -2.75
C ILE A 523 24.41 20.94 -2.44
N THR A 524 25.24 20.97 -1.40
CA THR A 524 25.98 22.16 -1.00
C THR A 524 27.49 21.95 -1.08
N THR A 525 28.21 23.06 -1.19
CA THR A 525 29.66 23.13 -1.05
C THR A 525 30.04 23.53 0.38
N PHE A 526 31.28 23.24 0.77
CA PHE A 526 31.75 23.54 2.12
C PHE A 526 31.69 25.05 2.39
N GLY A 527 30.97 25.43 3.45
CA GLY A 527 30.76 26.83 3.84
C GLY A 527 29.39 27.39 3.45
N GLU A 528 28.59 26.66 2.67
CA GLU A 528 27.19 27.01 2.41
C GLU A 528 26.27 26.45 3.50
N THR A 529 25.20 27.19 3.79
CA THR A 529 24.14 26.77 4.73
C THR A 529 22.78 26.89 4.06
N ILE A 530 21.86 25.98 4.36
CA ILE A 530 20.46 26.10 3.95
C ILE A 530 19.65 26.69 5.11
N LEU A 531 18.79 27.66 4.81
CA LEU A 531 17.88 28.32 5.72
C LEU A 531 16.42 28.11 5.29
N LEU A 532 15.49 28.29 6.22
CA LEU A 532 14.04 28.26 6.00
C LEU A 532 13.44 29.65 6.28
N ALA A 533 12.70 30.19 5.33
CA ALA A 533 11.95 31.43 5.48
C ALA A 533 10.48 31.22 5.07
N GLY A 534 9.55 31.96 5.66
CA GLY A 534 8.14 31.82 5.34
C GLY A 534 7.24 32.96 5.82
N SER A 535 5.95 32.85 5.52
CA SER A 535 4.97 33.94 5.66
C SER A 535 4.58 34.26 7.11
N ILE A 536 4.75 33.32 8.03
CA ILE A 536 4.40 33.48 9.45
C ILE A 536 5.61 33.94 10.27
N SER A 537 5.36 34.54 11.43
CA SER A 537 6.41 35.10 12.28
C SER A 537 7.38 34.02 12.79
N GLN A 538 6.89 32.80 13.03
CA GLN A 538 7.72 31.65 13.39
C GLN A 538 8.74 31.29 12.31
N LEU A 539 8.50 31.68 11.05
CA LEU A 539 9.40 31.47 9.90
C LEU A 539 10.01 32.78 9.39
N GLY A 540 10.00 33.83 10.21
CA GLY A 540 10.68 35.10 9.90
C GLY A 540 9.91 36.08 9.00
N SER A 541 8.65 35.82 8.65
CA SER A 541 7.83 36.72 7.80
C SER A 541 8.54 37.17 6.51
N TRP A 542 9.15 36.23 5.80
CA TRP A 542 9.96 36.42 4.58
C TRP A 542 11.23 37.27 4.74
N ASN A 543 11.60 37.64 5.98
CA ASN A 543 12.87 38.32 6.24
C ASN A 543 14.00 37.28 6.33
N THR A 544 14.92 37.28 5.36
CA THR A 544 16.05 36.34 5.31
C THR A 544 16.99 36.50 6.51
N ALA A 545 17.09 37.68 7.12
CA ALA A 545 17.88 37.88 8.33
C ALA A 545 17.30 37.13 9.56
N ASN A 546 16.04 36.71 9.48
CA ASN A 546 15.35 35.91 10.49
C ASN A 546 15.09 34.47 9.99
N ALA A 547 15.67 34.07 8.86
CA ALA A 547 15.50 32.72 8.34
C ALA A 547 16.19 31.71 9.27
N ILE A 548 15.60 30.52 9.38
CA ILE A 548 16.01 29.52 10.36
C ILE A 548 17.05 28.61 9.72
N PRO A 549 18.25 28.46 10.27
CA PRO A 549 19.25 27.57 9.70
C PRO A 549 18.85 26.10 9.86
N LEU A 550 19.03 25.33 8.79
CA LEU A 550 18.86 23.89 8.80
C LEU A 550 20.15 23.20 9.28
N SER A 551 19.98 22.02 9.85
CA SER A 551 21.05 21.10 10.23
C SER A 551 21.45 20.21 9.05
N ALA A 552 22.76 20.06 8.86
CA ALA A 552 23.37 19.09 7.95
C ALA A 552 23.82 17.79 8.66
N THR A 553 23.35 17.52 9.89
CA THR A 553 23.84 16.36 10.67
C THR A 553 23.63 15.03 9.95
N ASP A 554 22.58 14.93 9.12
CA ASP A 554 22.23 13.74 8.34
C ASP A 554 22.69 13.81 6.87
N TYR A 555 23.52 14.80 6.51
CA TYR A 555 23.97 15.00 5.14
C TYR A 555 24.93 13.89 4.70
N GLN A 556 24.63 13.25 3.57
CA GLN A 556 25.53 12.29 2.91
C GLN A 556 25.65 12.65 1.43
N SER A 557 26.78 12.38 0.77
CA SER A 557 26.95 12.71 -0.65
C SER A 557 25.92 12.01 -1.56
N ALA A 558 25.44 10.83 -1.17
CA ALA A 558 24.36 10.13 -1.86
C ALA A 558 22.96 10.61 -1.45
N TYR A 559 22.85 11.36 -0.35
CA TYR A 559 21.59 11.85 0.22
C TYR A 559 21.81 13.20 0.94
N PRO A 560 21.83 14.31 0.19
CA PRO A 560 22.27 15.61 0.70
C PRO A 560 21.15 16.30 1.51
N ARG A 561 20.75 15.68 2.63
CA ARG A 561 19.64 16.13 3.47
C ARG A 561 20.04 17.26 4.41
N TRP A 562 19.24 18.31 4.38
CA TRP A 562 19.17 19.36 5.38
C TRP A 562 17.82 19.31 6.09
N TYR A 563 17.77 19.63 7.39
CA TYR A 563 16.50 19.64 8.12
C TYR A 563 16.43 20.63 9.28
N VAL A 564 15.22 21.07 9.64
CA VAL A 564 14.95 21.85 10.86
C VAL A 564 13.58 21.53 11.41
N THR A 565 13.45 21.45 12.74
CA THR A 565 12.15 21.29 13.41
C THR A 565 11.72 22.61 14.04
N VAL A 566 10.52 23.07 13.67
CA VAL A 566 9.92 24.33 14.15
C VAL A 566 8.55 24.04 14.74
N SER A 567 8.28 24.50 15.96
CA SER A 567 6.96 24.39 16.57
C SER A 567 6.01 25.44 16.00
N LEU A 568 4.98 25.01 15.27
CA LEU A 568 4.02 25.87 14.60
C LEU A 568 2.61 25.70 15.17
N PRO A 569 1.73 26.72 15.13
CA PRO A 569 0.36 26.58 15.63
C PRO A 569 -0.47 25.67 14.72
N ALA A 570 -1.20 24.72 15.32
CA ALA A 570 -2.05 23.78 14.60
C ALA A 570 -3.13 24.50 13.77
N GLY A 571 -3.39 24.01 12.55
CA GLY A 571 -4.38 24.59 11.62
C GLY A 571 -3.92 25.83 10.87
N THR A 572 -2.68 26.29 11.07
CA THR A 572 -2.14 27.46 10.35
C THR A 572 -1.76 27.07 8.93
N THR A 573 -2.38 27.70 7.93
CA THR A 573 -1.85 27.69 6.55
C THR A 573 -0.75 28.72 6.42
N LEU A 574 0.40 28.29 5.91
CA LEU A 574 1.59 29.11 5.73
C LEU A 574 2.21 28.88 4.35
N GLN A 575 3.02 29.84 3.92
CA GLN A 575 3.91 29.69 2.78
C GLN A 575 5.36 29.72 3.24
N TYR A 576 6.25 29.01 2.54
CA TYR A 576 7.68 28.95 2.86
C TYR A 576 8.55 28.72 1.61
N LYS A 577 9.85 28.99 1.76
CA LYS A 577 10.91 28.65 0.81
C LYS A 577 12.22 28.35 1.54
N PHE A 578 13.06 27.55 0.89
CA PHE A 578 14.45 27.41 1.30
C PHE A 578 15.32 28.53 0.72
N VAL A 579 16.36 28.89 1.46
CA VAL A 579 17.34 29.93 1.11
C VAL A 579 18.73 29.33 1.27
N LYS A 580 19.60 29.53 0.28
CA LYS A 580 21.00 29.17 0.35
C LYS A 580 21.79 30.39 0.77
N GLU A 581 22.53 30.27 1.86
CA GLU A 581 23.50 31.25 2.31
C GLU A 581 24.89 30.79 1.88
N GLU A 582 25.55 31.60 1.05
CA GLU A 582 26.93 31.37 0.62
C GLU A 582 27.93 31.77 1.72
N SER A 583 29.14 31.22 1.65
CA SER A 583 30.24 31.60 2.56
C SER A 583 30.58 33.10 2.56
N SER A 584 30.16 33.84 1.53
CA SER A 584 30.30 35.29 1.38
C SER A 584 29.24 36.09 2.16
N GLY A 585 28.24 35.41 2.73
CA GLY A 585 27.07 36.00 3.38
C GLY A 585 25.94 36.39 2.42
N GLY A 586 26.08 36.11 1.12
CA GLY A 586 25.01 36.28 0.13
C GLY A 586 23.90 35.25 0.32
N THR A 587 22.64 35.65 0.21
CA THR A 587 21.49 34.75 0.31
C THR A 587 20.70 34.69 -1.00
N THR A 588 20.34 33.48 -1.42
CA THR A 588 19.57 33.21 -2.63
C THR A 588 18.41 32.28 -2.31
N TYR A 589 17.19 32.67 -2.64
CA TYR A 589 16.02 31.79 -2.54
C TYR A 589 16.09 30.68 -3.59
N GLU A 590 15.49 29.52 -3.29
CA GLU A 590 15.19 28.52 -4.33
C GLU A 590 14.26 29.09 -5.41
N ASP A 591 14.30 28.49 -6.61
CA ASP A 591 13.48 28.93 -7.73
C ASP A 591 12.00 28.56 -7.51
N GLY A 592 11.15 28.74 -8.53
CA GLY A 592 9.74 28.33 -8.48
C GLY A 592 8.82 29.18 -7.60
N ALA A 593 7.58 28.71 -7.43
CA ALA A 593 6.57 29.37 -6.59
C ALA A 593 6.83 29.12 -5.10
N ASN A 594 6.23 29.92 -4.22
CA ASN A 594 6.27 29.64 -2.79
C ASN A 594 5.61 28.29 -2.51
N ARG A 595 6.20 27.49 -1.62
CA ARG A 595 5.59 26.26 -1.12
C ARG A 595 4.49 26.62 -0.14
N GLU A 596 3.39 25.88 -0.13
CA GLU A 596 2.28 26.05 0.80
C GLU A 596 2.15 24.83 1.70
N PHE A 597 1.88 25.05 2.98
CA PHE A 597 1.69 23.99 3.97
C PHE A 597 0.64 24.41 4.98
N THR A 598 -0.29 23.49 5.29
CA THR A 598 -1.22 23.67 6.41
C THR A 598 -0.79 22.78 7.56
N VAL A 599 -0.46 23.40 8.69
CA VAL A 599 -0.08 22.68 9.91
C VAL A 599 -1.28 21.81 10.33
N PRO A 600 -1.11 20.50 10.54
CA PRO A 600 -2.23 19.61 10.83
C PRO A 600 -2.93 20.00 12.13
N THR A 601 -4.23 19.75 12.17
CA THR A 601 -5.03 19.79 13.40
C THR A 601 -5.22 18.37 13.93
N GLY A 602 -5.61 18.22 15.19
CA GLY A 602 -5.87 16.91 15.80
C GLY A 602 -4.72 16.41 16.67
N CYS A 603 -4.38 15.12 16.53
CA CYS A 603 -3.51 14.41 17.47
C CYS A 603 -2.02 14.53 17.20
N ALA A 604 -1.63 15.01 16.03
CA ALA A 604 -0.24 14.99 15.59
C ALA A 604 0.57 16.06 16.34
N ALA A 605 1.32 15.66 17.36
CA ALA A 605 2.25 16.55 18.06
C ALA A 605 3.50 16.89 17.21
N THR A 606 3.79 16.07 16.19
CA THR A 606 4.94 16.22 15.30
C THR A 606 4.56 15.87 13.87
N VAL A 607 5.12 16.57 12.88
CA VAL A 607 4.96 16.27 11.45
C VAL A 607 6.26 16.52 10.71
N GLN A 608 6.47 15.85 9.57
CA GLN A 608 7.60 16.12 8.68
C GLN A 608 7.09 16.58 7.32
N VAL A 609 7.77 17.57 6.76
CA VAL A 609 7.62 18.03 5.37
C VAL A 609 8.92 17.67 4.66
N HIS A 610 8.80 17.04 3.49
CA HIS A 610 9.96 16.62 2.71
C HIS A 610 9.94 17.36 1.39
N ASP A 611 11.09 17.89 0.98
CA ASP A 611 11.25 18.71 -0.22
C ASP A 611 12.53 18.35 -0.95
N VAL A 612 12.58 18.74 -2.22
CA VAL A 612 13.79 18.81 -3.04
C VAL A 612 13.92 20.26 -3.49
N TRP A 613 15.13 20.80 -3.46
CA TRP A 613 15.41 22.17 -3.90
C TRP A 613 14.81 22.44 -5.30
N GLN A 614 14.12 23.57 -5.45
CA GLN A 614 13.46 23.98 -6.71
C GLN A 614 14.38 24.73 -7.66
#